data_AF-A0A5K1JYB1-F1
#
_entry.id   AF-A0A5K1JYB1-F1
#
_cell.length_a   1.000
_cell.length_b   1.000
_cell.length_c   1.000
_cell.angle_alpha   90.00
_cell.angle_beta   90.00
_cell.angle_gamma   90.00
#
_symmetry.space_group_name_H-M   'P 1'
#
loop_
_entity.id
_entity.type
_entity.pdbx_description
1 polymer ?
#
loop_
_entity_poly.entity_id
_entity_poly.type
_entity_poly.pdbx_seq_one_letter_code
_entity_poly.pdbx_strand_id
1 'polypeptide(L)'
;MSFAFRRLCRELDKENIKNHGVLIGDQGSGGNGPRVREDATPTQEAETRAPVGLWRDCYDSTWLAGLKSDQVRRLDIIDEDFGLSLPHSDEEEDEEEEEAAPGAAMQTA
;
A
#
# COMPACT_ATOMS: atom_id res chain seq x y z
N MET A 1 15.89 -7.72 -6.06
CA MET A 1 14.98 -8.80 -6.53
C MET A 1 14.36 -8.38 -7.85
N SER A 2 14.27 -9.27 -8.84
CA SER A 2 13.72 -8.92 -10.16
C SER A 2 12.21 -8.70 -10.12
N PHE A 3 11.69 -7.83 -10.98
CA PHE A 3 10.26 -7.56 -11.11
C PHE A 3 9.46 -8.81 -11.50
N ALA A 4 10.01 -9.62 -12.42
CA ALA A 4 9.44 -10.89 -12.84
C ALA A 4 9.21 -11.86 -11.65
N PHE A 5 10.18 -11.94 -10.73
CA PHE A 5 10.05 -12.78 -9.55
C PHE A 5 8.93 -12.29 -8.61
N ARG A 6 8.84 -10.98 -8.37
CA ARG A 6 7.76 -10.39 -7.55
C ARG A 6 6.38 -10.67 -8.15
N ARG A 7 6.23 -10.57 -9.47
CA ARG A 7 4.99 -10.89 -10.17
C ARG A 7 4.62 -12.37 -10.03
N LEU A 8 5.58 -13.27 -10.26
CA LEU A 8 5.38 -14.71 -10.09
C LEU A 8 4.92 -15.07 -8.67
N CYS A 9 5.57 -14.52 -7.64
CA CYS A 9 5.16 -14.77 -6.25
C CYS A 9 3.73 -14.30 -5.98
N ARG A 10 3.30 -13.16 -6.54
CA ARG A 10 1.91 -12.67 -6.41
C ARG A 10 0.91 -13.57 -7.12
N GLU A 11 1.26 -14.10 -8.29
CA GLU A 11 0.40 -15.03 -9.03
C GLU A 11 0.25 -16.36 -8.27
N LEU A 12 1.35 -16.90 -7.74
CA LEU A 12 1.36 -18.11 -6.94
C LEU A 12 0.53 -17.97 -5.64
N ASP A 13 0.61 -16.81 -4.99
CA ASP A 13 -0.17 -16.52 -3.78
C ASP A 13 -1.68 -16.49 -4.07
N LYS A 14 -2.09 -15.89 -5.20
CA LYS A 14 -3.49 -15.93 -5.65
C LYS A 14 -3.98 -17.35 -5.90
N GLU A 15 -3.15 -18.19 -6.50
CA GLU A 15 -3.49 -19.59 -6.77
C GLU A 15 -3.56 -20.42 -5.49
N ASN A 16 -2.65 -20.19 -4.54
CA ASN A 16 -2.68 -20.80 -3.22
C ASN A 16 -3.95 -20.44 -2.45
N ILE A 17 -4.37 -19.17 -2.48
CA ILE A 17 -5.64 -18.72 -1.87
C ILE A 17 -6.85 -19.43 -2.50
N LYS A 18 -6.89 -19.55 -3.84
CA LYS A 18 -7.99 -20.22 -4.55
C LYS A 18 -8.07 -21.72 -4.26
N ASN A 19 -6.91 -22.37 -4.17
CA ASN A 19 -6.83 -23.82 -4.00
C ASN A 19 -6.81 -24.24 -2.52
N HIS A 20 -6.72 -23.29 -1.59
CA HIS A 20 -6.76 -23.59 -0.17
C HIS A 20 -8.11 -24.20 0.22
N GLY A 21 -8.08 -25.41 0.79
CA GLY A 21 -9.28 -26.15 1.17
C GLY A 21 -9.87 -27.02 0.06
N VAL A 22 -9.30 -26.99 -1.15
CA VAL A 22 -9.59 -28.02 -2.17
C VAL A 22 -8.97 -29.33 -1.70
N LEU A 23 -9.80 -30.38 -1.66
CA LEU A 23 -9.34 -31.73 -1.33
C LEU A 23 -8.43 -32.23 -2.45
N ILE A 24 -7.16 -32.50 -2.13
CA ILE A 24 -6.27 -33.25 -3.03
C ILE A 24 -6.37 -34.72 -2.59
N GLY A 25 -7.26 -35.47 -3.24
CA GLY A 25 -7.64 -36.81 -2.79
C GLY A 25 -8.55 -36.75 -1.54
N ASP A 26 -8.30 -37.60 -0.55
CA ASP A 26 -9.06 -37.64 0.72
C ASP A 26 -8.48 -36.71 1.81
N GLN A 27 -7.40 -35.99 1.53
CA GLN A 27 -6.78 -35.08 2.49
C GLN A 27 -7.17 -33.62 2.20
N GLY A 28 -7.81 -32.99 3.18
CA GLY A 28 -7.95 -31.54 3.20
C GLY A 28 -6.65 -30.86 3.57
N SER A 29 -6.47 -29.64 3.09
CA SER A 29 -5.40 -28.74 3.51
C SER A 29 -5.52 -28.49 5.01
N GLY A 30 -4.66 -29.12 5.81
CA GLY A 30 -4.56 -28.87 7.24
C GLY A 30 -3.82 -27.56 7.52
N GLY A 31 -4.26 -26.82 8.54
CA GLY A 31 -3.60 -25.58 8.99
C GLY A 31 -4.47 -24.33 8.85
N ASN A 32 -3.88 -23.17 9.18
CA ASN A 32 -4.52 -21.88 8.95
C ASN A 32 -4.36 -21.50 7.47
N GLY A 33 -5.45 -21.05 6.87
CA GLY A 33 -5.45 -20.64 5.47
C GLY A 33 -4.55 -19.45 5.18
N PRO A 34 -4.21 -19.25 3.90
CA PRO A 34 -3.41 -18.11 3.46
C PRO A 34 -4.11 -16.80 3.86
N ARG A 35 -3.29 -15.80 4.25
CA ARG A 35 -3.79 -14.50 4.70
C ARG A 35 -4.38 -13.74 3.52
N VAL A 36 -5.69 -13.61 3.49
CA VAL A 36 -6.37 -12.71 2.55
C VAL A 36 -6.19 -11.28 3.05
N ARG A 37 -5.49 -10.45 2.27
CA ARG A 37 -5.46 -9.00 2.47
C ARG A 37 -6.58 -8.41 1.62
N GLU A 38 -7.63 -7.96 2.27
CA GLU A 38 -8.71 -7.25 1.60
C GLU A 38 -8.28 -5.79 1.45
N ASP A 39 -8.23 -5.31 0.21
CA ASP A 39 -8.07 -3.89 -0.07
C ASP A 39 -9.36 -3.20 0.40
N ALA A 40 -9.36 -2.72 1.63
CA ALA A 40 -10.50 -2.00 2.22
C ALA A 40 -10.74 -0.72 1.42
N THR A 41 -11.62 -0.82 0.41
CA THR A 41 -12.16 0.32 -0.33
C THR A 41 -13.64 0.43 0.05
N PRO A 42 -14.06 1.53 0.69
CA PRO A 42 -13.30 2.74 1.05
C PRO A 42 -12.35 2.52 2.25
N THR A 43 -11.29 3.34 2.31
CA THR A 43 -10.43 3.46 3.50
C THR A 43 -11.32 3.66 4.73
N GLN A 44 -11.32 2.70 5.64
CA GLN A 44 -12.12 2.81 6.85
C GLN A 44 -11.43 3.79 7.79
N GLU A 45 -11.92 5.02 7.82
CA GLU A 45 -11.62 5.96 8.91
C GLU A 45 -12.34 5.46 10.16
N ALA A 46 -11.60 4.80 11.05
CA ALA A 46 -12.14 4.37 12.33
C ALA A 46 -12.11 5.56 13.29
N GLU A 47 -13.28 6.00 13.78
CA GLU A 47 -13.42 7.00 14.84
C GLU A 47 -12.95 6.42 16.19
N THR A 48 -11.65 6.21 16.29
CA THR A 48 -10.98 5.64 17.44
C THR A 48 -10.22 6.72 18.19
N ARG A 49 -10.01 6.49 19.50
CA ARG A 49 -9.26 7.44 20.32
C ARG A 49 -7.84 7.57 19.75
N ALA A 50 -7.41 8.82 19.54
CA ALA A 50 -6.06 9.09 19.08
C ALA A 50 -5.01 8.46 20.03
N PRO A 51 -3.98 7.80 19.48
CA PRO A 51 -2.87 7.26 20.25
C PRO A 51 -2.15 8.37 21.03
N VAL A 52 -1.58 8.01 22.17
CA VAL A 52 -0.87 8.91 23.11
C VAL A 52 0.63 8.62 23.01
N GLY A 53 1.47 9.65 23.11
CA GLY A 53 2.93 9.48 23.16
C GLY A 53 3.61 9.33 21.80
N LEU A 54 2.98 9.77 20.71
CA LEU A 54 3.62 9.77 19.40
C LEU A 54 4.42 11.06 19.15
N TRP A 55 5.34 10.98 18.19
CA TRP A 55 6.01 12.15 17.63
C TRP A 55 5.03 13.10 16.96
N ARG A 56 5.41 14.37 16.90
CA ARG A 56 4.58 15.46 16.39
C ARG A 56 4.18 15.26 14.93
N ASP A 57 5.08 14.73 14.11
CA ASP A 57 4.88 14.45 12.68
C ASP A 57 3.97 13.24 12.39
N CYS A 58 3.67 12.42 13.41
CA CYS A 58 2.75 11.29 13.29
C CYS A 58 1.27 11.69 13.42
N TYR A 59 0.98 12.91 13.86
CA TYR A 59 -0.37 13.45 13.93
C TYR A 59 -0.64 14.38 12.74
N ASP A 60 -1.89 14.41 12.26
CA ASP A 60 -2.28 15.40 11.26
C ASP A 60 -2.21 16.82 11.85
N SER A 61 -1.46 17.70 11.18
CA SER A 61 -1.20 19.05 11.68
C SER A 61 -2.47 19.93 11.73
N THR A 62 -3.41 19.71 10.80
CA THR A 62 -4.67 20.46 10.76
C THR A 62 -5.62 20.00 11.87
N TRP A 63 -5.63 18.70 12.16
CA TRP A 63 -6.34 18.11 13.29
C TRP A 63 -5.77 18.59 14.63
N LEU A 64 -4.45 18.64 14.79
CA LEU A 64 -3.80 19.20 15.99
C LEU A 64 -4.14 20.68 16.21
N ALA A 65 -4.21 21.48 15.15
CA ALA A 65 -4.57 22.89 15.25
C ALA A 65 -6.03 23.11 15.71
N GLY A 66 -6.91 22.13 15.48
CA GLY A 66 -8.31 22.17 15.93
C GLY A 66 -8.51 21.77 17.40
N LEU A 67 -7.49 21.21 18.06
CA LEU A 67 -7.60 20.70 19.43
C LEU A 67 -7.37 21.81 20.47
N LYS A 68 -8.07 21.71 21.61
CA LYS A 68 -7.82 22.57 22.77
C LYS A 68 -6.48 22.23 23.40
N SER A 69 -5.83 23.20 24.04
CA SER A 69 -4.56 23.03 24.75
C SER A 69 -4.59 21.86 25.76
N ASP A 70 -5.69 21.69 26.49
CA ASP A 70 -5.85 20.57 27.44
C ASP A 70 -5.89 19.20 26.75
N GLN A 71 -6.45 19.12 25.53
CA GLN A 71 -6.48 17.88 24.76
C GLN A 71 -5.10 17.54 24.21
N VAL A 72 -4.36 18.54 23.72
CA VAL A 72 -2.98 18.38 23.27
C VAL A 72 -2.09 17.90 24.42
N ARG A 73 -2.21 18.48 25.62
CA ARG A 73 -1.46 18.03 26.81
C ARG A 73 -1.77 16.58 27.20
N ARG A 74 -2.98 16.08 26.93
CA ARG A 74 -3.35 14.68 27.20
C ARG A 74 -2.81 13.70 26.16
N LEU A 75 -2.37 14.17 25.00
CA LEU A 75 -1.75 13.34 23.97
C LEU A 75 -0.27 13.07 24.24
N ASP A 76 0.36 13.80 25.18
CA ASP A 76 1.76 13.64 25.57
C ASP A 76 2.70 13.56 24.36
N ILE A 77 2.48 14.49 23.41
CA ILE A 77 3.17 14.50 22.12
C ILE A 77 4.65 14.76 22.36
N ILE A 78 5.49 13.94 21.74
CA ILE A 78 6.93 14.15 21.72
C ILE A 78 7.20 15.28 20.74
N ASP A 79 7.74 16.40 21.22
CA ASP A 79 8.06 17.60 20.42
C ASP A 79 9.37 17.41 19.63
N GLU A 80 9.44 16.29 18.92
CA GLU A 80 10.49 15.92 17.99
C GLU A 80 9.81 15.34 16.73
N ASP A 81 10.46 15.48 15.59
CA ASP A 81 10.01 14.87 14.34
C ASP A 81 10.69 13.49 14.19
N PHE A 82 9.91 12.44 13.95
CA PHE A 82 10.47 11.11 13.68
C PHE A 82 11.24 11.07 12.36
N GLY A 83 10.81 11.87 11.38
CA GLY A 83 11.43 11.93 10.06
C GLY A 83 10.89 10.84 9.14
N LEU A 84 9.61 10.95 8.78
CA LEU A 84 8.89 10.02 7.87
C LEU A 84 9.39 10.03 6.41
N SER A 85 10.56 10.61 6.12
CA SER A 85 11.14 10.59 4.79
C SER A 85 11.52 9.16 4.40
N LEU A 86 10.87 8.63 3.37
CA LEU A 86 11.37 7.44 2.69
C LEU A 86 12.72 7.77 2.04
N PRO A 87 13.71 6.86 2.06
CA PRO A 87 14.90 7.03 1.24
C PRO A 87 14.45 7.20 -0.21
N HIS A 88 14.94 8.24 -0.89
CA HIS A 88 14.71 8.43 -2.32
C HIS A 88 15.21 7.17 -3.02
N SER A 89 14.29 6.34 -3.49
CA SER A 89 14.65 5.28 -4.40
C SER A 89 14.88 5.97 -5.73
N ASP A 90 16.15 6.07 -6.13
CA ASP A 90 16.54 6.34 -7.51
C ASP A 90 16.07 5.15 -8.38
N GLU A 91 14.77 4.96 -8.50
CA GLU A 91 14.17 4.12 -9.52
C GLU A 91 14.11 5.01 -10.77
N GLU A 92 15.08 4.82 -11.66
CA GLU A 92 15.08 5.40 -12.99
C GLU A 92 13.71 5.17 -13.63
N GLU A 93 13.03 6.26 -13.97
CA GLU A 93 11.82 6.25 -14.78
C GLU A 93 12.22 5.66 -16.14
N ASP A 94 11.92 4.38 -16.37
CA ASP A 94 12.01 3.79 -17.71
C ASP A 94 11.05 4.57 -18.62
N GLU A 95 11.60 5.51 -19.38
CA GLU A 95 10.90 6.23 -20.45
C GLU A 95 10.34 5.20 -21.44
N GLU A 96 9.02 4.98 -21.40
CA GLU A 96 8.33 4.28 -22.48
C GLU A 96 8.42 5.16 -23.74
N GLU A 97 9.45 4.93 -24.55
CA GLU A 97 9.57 5.46 -25.91
C GLU A 97 8.40 4.90 -26.74
N GLU A 98 7.33 5.68 -26.86
CA GLU A 98 6.24 5.43 -27.78
C GLU A 98 6.77 5.56 -29.22
N GLU A 99 7.24 4.44 -29.79
CA GLU A 99 7.62 4.31 -31.19
C GLU A 99 6.46 4.77 -32.09
N ALA A 100 6.64 5.97 -32.65
CA ALA A 100 5.79 6.56 -33.67
C ALA A 100 5.78 5.65 -34.92
N ALA A 101 4.63 5.01 -35.18
CA ALA A 101 4.41 4.29 -36.42
C ALA A 101 4.50 5.25 -37.63
N PRO A 102 5.40 5.01 -38.60
CA PRO A 102 5.51 5.86 -39.77
C PRO A 102 4.50 5.45 -40.86
N GLY A 103 3.74 6.43 -41.35
CA GLY A 103 3.45 6.56 -42.78
C GLY A 103 2.15 5.93 -43.30
N ALA A 104 1.13 6.76 -43.49
CA ALA A 104 0.19 6.62 -44.60
C ALA A 104 -0.29 8.00 -45.08
N ALA A 105 0.52 8.66 -45.90
CA ALA A 105 0.11 9.80 -46.71
C ALA A 105 0.23 9.42 -48.19
N MET A 106 -0.91 9.43 -48.89
CA MET A 106 -1.13 9.59 -50.35
C MET A 106 -2.54 9.02 -50.64
N GLN A 107 -3.45 9.65 -51.36
CA GLN A 107 -3.35 10.73 -52.34
C GLN A 107 -4.75 11.32 -52.57
N THR A 108 -4.78 12.61 -52.87
CA THR A 108 -5.88 13.37 -53.43
C THR A 108 -6.25 12.89 -54.84
N ALA A 109 -7.54 12.85 -55.15
CA ALA A 109 -8.10 13.14 -56.47
C ALA A 109 -9.54 13.64 -56.31
#